data_AF-A0A813G324-F1
#
_entry.id   AF-A0A813G324-F1
#
_cell.length_a   1.000
_cell.length_b   1.000
_cell.length_c   1.000
_cell.angle_alpha   90.00
_cell.angle_beta   90.00
_cell.angle_gamma   90.00
#
_symmetry.space_group_name_H-M   'P 1'
#
loop_
_entity.id
_entity.type
_entity.pdbx_description
1 polymer ?
#
loop_
_entity_poly.entity_id
_entity_poly.type
_entity_poly.pdbx_seq_one_letter_code
_entity_poly.pdbx_strand_id
1 'polypeptide(L)'
;MSLIALSKPVIPNCMVLRRSHGLIGHTFERRIFLVLLILTMTSVLSNWQHLRVDSTAALAQLGLRAGNYLGQRNMAHISCRQGHQQQLELQTSRLAAPRMTGDFLQRVRALAREALTWPHLPAWQRLEWAAALMLDVVPMKELPPWFLEKHNVSRRDIGVDLISLDGQRAVQCKCYNGTIPSRQIRHFLRVARWIFKANNCILVTSNTSKLTQSSSQELACQQADLQIVIGQDLERLATVVAVDASDVWDSSSGSDALPPLWPCQVECLKACQNGVRVIEMACSSGKTRVMYELSLAASGKVLVLVPSHVLLGQFSNIFPHFCQVGMGHNNGIDWNASGFIAVYNSVHLLANVSFSDVYVDEAHHPLPQGCPQADRMYRFSATHRLQPDFKYTMSQAIEDGVVCDYDIVIPIVTEGR
;
A
#
# COMPACT_ATOMS: atom_id res chain seq x y z
N MET A 1 17.33 67.96 -51.11
CA MET A 1 18.56 67.65 -51.86
C MET A 1 19.64 67.25 -50.86
N SER A 2 20.36 66.17 -51.20
CA SER A 2 21.70 65.79 -50.74
C SER A 2 21.89 65.09 -49.38
N LEU A 3 22.24 63.81 -49.53
CA LEU A 3 23.02 62.93 -48.65
C LEU A 3 24.26 63.60 -48.02
N ILE A 4 24.54 63.25 -46.75
CA ILE A 4 25.92 63.05 -46.26
C ILE A 4 25.93 61.84 -45.31
N ALA A 5 26.79 60.88 -45.62
CA ALA A 5 27.20 59.76 -44.79
C ALA A 5 28.42 60.13 -43.92
N LEU A 6 28.65 59.42 -42.81
CA LEU A 6 29.89 59.19 -42.02
C LEU A 6 29.42 58.60 -40.67
N SER A 7 30.04 57.66 -39.96
CA SER A 7 31.20 56.77 -40.12
C SER A 7 31.08 55.71 -39.00
N LYS A 8 31.59 54.50 -39.22
CA LYS A 8 31.65 53.42 -38.20
C LYS A 8 32.95 53.52 -37.39
N PRO A 9 32.97 53.14 -36.10
CA PRO A 9 34.19 52.78 -35.40
C PRO A 9 34.48 51.27 -35.50
N VAL A 10 35.76 50.92 -35.46
CA VAL A 10 36.34 49.59 -35.67
C VAL A 10 37.28 49.26 -34.49
N ILE A 11 37.32 47.97 -34.10
CA ILE A 11 38.38 47.21 -33.35
C ILE A 11 38.34 47.31 -31.79
N PRO A 12 38.69 46.26 -30.98
CA PRO A 12 39.31 44.95 -31.31
C PRO A 12 38.65 43.64 -30.80
N ASN A 13 38.82 42.60 -31.64
CA ASN A 13 39.38 41.27 -31.35
C ASN A 13 39.14 40.65 -29.96
N CYS A 14 38.14 39.78 -29.89
CA CYS A 14 38.05 38.73 -28.88
C CYS A 14 39.10 37.64 -29.13
N MET A 15 39.92 37.42 -28.11
CA MET A 15 40.92 36.38 -27.99
C MET A 15 40.23 35.01 -27.88
N VAL A 16 40.50 34.12 -28.83
CA VAL A 16 40.07 32.72 -28.81
C VAL A 16 40.94 31.95 -27.81
N LEU A 17 40.40 31.68 -26.62
CA LEU A 17 41.00 30.77 -25.65
C LEU A 17 40.68 29.32 -26.06
N ARG A 18 41.64 28.69 -26.75
CA ARG A 18 41.73 27.22 -26.85
C ARG A 18 41.98 26.64 -25.46
N ARG A 19 41.02 25.89 -24.91
CA ARG A 19 41.25 25.02 -23.74
C ARG A 19 41.88 23.72 -24.22
N SER A 20 43.13 23.52 -23.85
CA SER A 20 43.82 22.24 -23.82
C SER A 20 43.37 21.45 -22.59
N HIS A 21 42.97 20.19 -22.80
CA HIS A 21 42.75 19.21 -21.74
C HIS A 21 44.09 18.83 -21.11
N GLY A 22 44.27 19.15 -19.83
CA GLY A 22 45.36 18.67 -18.98
C GLY A 22 44.78 18.02 -17.73
N LEU A 23 44.90 16.70 -17.66
CA LEU A 23 44.66 15.88 -16.47
C LEU A 23 45.66 16.24 -15.37
N ILE A 24 45.24 16.96 -14.33
CA ILE A 24 45.75 16.89 -12.93
C ILE A 24 44.70 17.65 -12.10
N GLY A 25 43.92 16.95 -11.28
CA GLY A 25 42.88 17.60 -10.46
C GLY A 25 42.11 16.72 -9.48
N HIS A 26 42.22 15.39 -9.56
CA HIS A 26 41.42 14.49 -8.70
C HIS A 26 42.08 14.07 -7.38
N THR A 27 43.34 14.42 -7.12
CA THR A 27 44.05 14.00 -5.90
C THR A 27 43.98 15.02 -4.76
N PHE A 28 43.70 16.30 -5.05
CA PHE A 28 43.65 17.34 -4.01
C PHE A 28 42.31 17.37 -3.28
N GLU A 29 41.18 17.25 -3.99
CA GLU A 29 39.84 17.25 -3.37
C GLU A 29 39.59 16.03 -2.48
N ARG A 30 40.17 14.87 -2.82
CA ARG A 30 40.03 13.64 -2.00
C ARG A 30 40.75 13.74 -0.65
N ARG A 31 41.81 14.53 -0.53
CA ARG A 31 42.54 14.71 0.73
C ARG A 31 41.81 15.64 1.70
N ILE A 32 41.15 16.67 1.17
CA ILE A 32 40.32 17.58 1.99
C ILE A 32 39.11 16.84 2.56
N PHE A 33 38.45 16.00 1.75
CA PHE A 33 37.30 15.22 2.21
C PHE A 33 37.66 14.20 3.31
N LEU A 34 38.82 13.56 3.21
CA LEU A 34 39.28 12.59 4.21
C LEU A 34 39.60 13.26 5.56
N VAL A 35 40.18 14.47 5.55
CA VAL A 35 40.48 15.22 6.79
C VAL A 35 39.20 15.68 7.47
N LEU A 36 38.20 16.15 6.72
CA LEU A 36 36.88 16.51 7.25
C LEU A 36 36.12 15.31 7.83
N LEU A 37 36.24 14.13 7.21
CA LEU A 37 35.65 12.90 7.73
C LEU A 37 36.30 12.44 9.04
N ILE A 38 37.63 12.56 9.14
CA ILE A 38 38.36 12.18 10.37
C ILE A 38 38.00 13.13 11.52
N LEU A 39 37.90 14.45 11.25
CA LEU A 39 37.55 15.44 12.28
C LEU A 39 36.10 15.33 12.77
N THR A 40 35.18 14.89 11.90
CA THR A 40 33.78 14.65 12.30
C THR A 40 33.62 13.35 13.09
N MET A 41 34.39 12.31 12.75
CA MET A 41 34.39 11.06 13.53
C MET A 41 35.00 11.20 14.93
N THR A 42 36.03 12.04 15.10
CA THR A 42 36.63 12.26 16.42
C THR A 42 35.72 13.07 17.36
N SER A 43 34.91 14.00 16.85
CA SER A 43 33.94 14.73 17.69
C SER A 43 32.74 13.87 18.10
N VAL A 44 32.32 12.93 17.26
CA VAL A 44 31.27 11.96 17.61
C VAL A 44 31.77 10.98 18.67
N LEU A 45 33.03 10.53 18.56
CA LEU A 45 33.64 9.63 19.56
C LEU A 45 33.87 10.31 20.92
N SER A 46 34.21 11.60 20.96
CA SER A 46 34.36 12.32 22.23
C SER A 46 33.02 12.55 22.93
N ASN A 47 31.95 12.83 22.17
CA ASN A 47 30.58 12.91 22.72
C ASN A 47 30.06 11.57 23.23
N TRP A 48 30.43 10.46 22.57
CA TRP A 48 30.06 9.11 23.02
C TRP A 48 30.75 8.70 24.33
N GLN A 49 31.98 9.16 24.58
CA GLN A 49 32.68 8.87 25.83
C GLN A 49 32.08 9.61 27.03
N HIS A 50 31.52 10.81 26.85
CA HIS A 50 30.84 11.54 27.91
C HIS A 50 29.51 10.88 28.34
N LEU A 51 28.73 10.35 27.39
CA LEU A 51 27.46 9.68 27.70
C LEU A 51 27.62 8.35 28.47
N ARG A 52 28.80 7.72 28.42
CA ARG A 52 29.07 6.45 29.10
C ARG A 52 29.39 6.59 30.59
N VAL A 53 29.84 7.76 31.02
CA VAL A 53 30.24 8.01 32.43
C VAL A 53 29.01 8.32 33.31
N ASP A 54 27.96 8.92 32.76
CA ASP A 54 26.75 9.26 33.54
C ASP A 54 25.81 8.07 33.78
N SER A 55 25.91 7.03 32.94
CA SER A 55 25.02 5.85 33.02
C SER A 55 25.41 4.86 34.12
N THR A 56 26.69 4.83 34.54
CA THR A 56 27.18 3.90 35.57
C THR A 56 26.94 4.40 36.99
N ALA A 57 26.83 5.72 37.19
CA ALA A 57 26.50 6.31 38.50
C ALA A 57 25.01 6.12 38.87
N ALA A 58 24.10 6.13 37.89
CA ALA A 58 22.66 5.96 38.13
C ALA A 58 22.27 4.52 38.50
N LEU A 59 23.01 3.51 38.02
CA LEU A 59 22.73 2.10 38.30
C LEU A 59 23.22 1.62 39.68
N ALA A 60 24.19 2.32 40.29
CA ALA A 60 24.70 1.98 41.62
C ALA A 60 23.73 2.37 42.77
N GLN A 61 22.89 3.39 42.59
CA GLN A 61 21.92 3.82 43.63
C GLN A 61 20.63 2.99 43.68
N LEU A 62 20.29 2.25 42.61
CA LEU A 62 19.10 1.39 42.58
C LEU A 62 19.35 -0.04 43.11
N GLY A 63 20.61 -0.44 43.28
CA GLY A 63 20.97 -1.80 43.72
C GLY A 63 20.85 -2.07 45.23
N LEU A 64 20.64 -1.05 46.07
CA LEU A 64 20.70 -1.20 47.55
C LEU A 64 19.33 -1.23 48.26
N ARG A 65 18.21 -1.30 47.54
CA ARG A 65 16.85 -1.40 48.14
C ARG A 65 16.09 -2.69 47.82
N ALA A 66 16.68 -3.64 47.10
CA ALA A 66 15.99 -4.85 46.62
C ALA A 66 16.27 -6.13 47.42
N GLY A 67 16.80 -6.04 48.63
CA GLY A 67 17.00 -7.19 49.52
C GLY A 67 16.17 -7.05 50.78
N ASN A 68 14.87 -7.40 50.72
CA ASN A 68 14.04 -7.81 51.88
C ASN A 68 12.55 -8.06 51.50
N TYR A 69 12.26 -8.70 50.35
CA TYR A 69 10.88 -9.12 50.02
C TYR A 69 10.86 -10.41 49.18
N LEU A 70 11.43 -11.49 49.71
CA LEU A 70 11.30 -12.84 49.14
C LEU A 70 10.89 -13.81 50.25
N GLY A 71 9.58 -13.91 50.46
CA GLY A 71 9.02 -14.82 51.47
C GLY A 71 7.54 -15.17 51.35
N GLN A 72 6.71 -14.46 50.55
CA GLN A 72 5.26 -14.72 50.50
C GLN A 72 4.57 -14.45 49.14
N ARG A 73 5.23 -14.73 47.99
CA ARG A 73 4.66 -14.39 46.66
C ARG A 73 4.34 -15.56 45.71
N ASN A 74 4.29 -16.80 46.19
CA ASN A 74 4.02 -17.95 45.30
C ASN A 74 2.56 -18.43 45.22
N MET A 75 1.59 -17.78 45.89
CA MET A 75 0.17 -18.15 45.75
C MET A 75 -0.72 -17.06 45.12
N ALA A 76 -0.34 -15.78 45.18
CA ALA A 76 -1.13 -14.69 44.60
C ALA A 76 -0.95 -14.51 43.07
N HIS A 77 0.15 -15.02 42.49
CA HIS A 77 0.44 -14.83 41.05
C HIS A 77 -0.34 -15.77 40.12
N ILE A 78 -0.84 -16.90 40.63
CA ILE A 78 -1.61 -17.87 39.85
C ILE A 78 -3.07 -17.39 39.71
N SER A 79 -3.63 -16.75 40.75
CA SER A 79 -5.00 -16.23 40.73
C SER A 79 -5.18 -14.99 39.83
N CYS A 80 -4.16 -14.12 39.71
CA CYS A 80 -4.24 -12.91 38.87
C CYS A 80 -4.18 -13.23 37.36
N ARG A 81 -3.43 -14.27 36.96
CA ARG A 81 -3.39 -14.73 35.56
C ARG A 81 -4.72 -15.33 35.08
N GLN A 82 -5.41 -16.06 35.94
CA GLN A 82 -6.71 -16.65 35.59
C GLN A 82 -7.80 -15.60 35.40
N GLY A 83 -7.85 -14.57 36.25
CA GLY A 83 -8.80 -13.46 36.08
C GLY A 83 -8.56 -12.64 34.82
N HIS A 84 -7.29 -12.39 34.46
CA HIS A 84 -6.96 -11.63 33.26
C HIS A 84 -7.25 -12.41 31.97
N GLN A 85 -7.03 -13.73 31.97
CA GLN A 85 -7.33 -14.60 30.84
C GLN A 85 -8.85 -14.76 30.61
N GLN A 86 -9.65 -14.89 31.67
CA GLN A 86 -11.12 -14.90 31.55
C GLN A 86 -11.69 -13.56 31.07
N GLN A 87 -11.14 -12.43 31.50
CA GLN A 87 -11.56 -11.12 31.01
C GLN A 87 -11.18 -10.91 29.53
N LEU A 88 -10.00 -11.39 29.10
CA LEU A 88 -9.60 -11.34 27.69
C LEU A 88 -10.49 -12.22 26.82
N GLU A 89 -10.85 -13.43 27.27
CA GLU A 89 -11.79 -14.33 26.56
C GLU A 89 -13.19 -13.71 26.45
N LEU A 90 -13.68 -13.05 27.50
CA LEU A 90 -14.97 -12.35 27.46
C LEU A 90 -14.94 -11.13 26.52
N GLN A 91 -13.84 -10.38 26.48
CA GLN A 91 -13.69 -9.25 25.55
C GLN A 91 -13.50 -9.69 24.09
N THR A 92 -12.71 -10.73 23.82
CA THR A 92 -12.57 -11.29 22.47
C THR A 92 -13.86 -11.96 21.97
N SER A 93 -14.67 -12.54 22.85
CA SER A 93 -15.99 -13.07 22.47
C SER A 93 -16.99 -11.99 22.02
N ARG A 94 -16.81 -10.74 22.49
CA ARG A 94 -17.67 -9.60 22.12
C ARG A 94 -17.21 -8.86 20.85
N LEU A 95 -15.92 -8.93 20.52
CA LEU A 95 -15.35 -8.28 19.32
C LEU A 95 -15.51 -9.12 18.04
N ALA A 96 -15.77 -10.42 18.15
CA ALA A 96 -16.04 -11.29 17.00
C ALA A 96 -17.55 -11.35 16.70
N ALA A 97 -18.17 -10.21 16.34
CA ALA A 97 -19.54 -10.23 15.87
C ALA A 97 -19.63 -11.09 14.59
N PRO A 98 -20.51 -12.11 14.50
CA PRO A 98 -20.62 -13.01 13.34
C PRO A 98 -20.81 -12.30 12.00
N ARG A 99 -21.39 -11.10 12.02
CA ARG A 99 -21.58 -10.25 10.83
C ARG A 99 -20.25 -9.75 10.24
N MET A 100 -19.27 -9.40 11.09
CA MET A 100 -17.97 -8.90 10.61
C MET A 100 -17.16 -9.99 9.89
N THR A 101 -17.37 -11.26 10.26
CA THR A 101 -16.69 -12.40 9.63
C THR A 101 -17.15 -12.61 8.18
N GLY A 102 -18.46 -12.44 7.91
CA GLY A 102 -19.04 -12.60 6.58
C GLY A 102 -18.55 -11.53 5.60
N ASP A 103 -18.66 -10.26 5.98
CA ASP A 103 -18.24 -9.14 5.13
C ASP A 103 -16.73 -9.17 4.86
N PHE A 104 -15.94 -9.54 5.87
CA PHE A 104 -14.51 -9.73 5.71
C PHE A 104 -14.18 -10.86 4.74
N LEU A 105 -14.80 -12.04 4.88
CA LEU A 105 -14.59 -13.15 3.94
C LEU A 105 -15.02 -12.77 2.52
N GLN A 106 -16.11 -12.03 2.38
CA GLN A 106 -16.56 -11.55 1.08
C GLN A 106 -15.53 -10.63 0.41
N ARG A 107 -14.90 -9.73 1.19
CA ARG A 107 -13.80 -8.89 0.69
C ARG A 107 -12.57 -9.71 0.31
N VAL A 108 -12.17 -10.68 1.13
CA VAL A 108 -11.04 -11.57 0.82
C VAL A 108 -11.32 -12.37 -0.45
N ARG A 109 -12.55 -12.87 -0.64
CA ARG A 109 -12.96 -13.53 -1.88
C ARG A 109 -12.87 -12.59 -3.08
N ALA A 110 -13.38 -11.36 -2.97
CA ALA A 110 -13.27 -10.36 -4.03
C ALA A 110 -11.80 -10.07 -4.40
N LEU A 111 -10.94 -9.90 -3.41
CA LEU A 111 -9.50 -9.70 -3.61
C LEU A 111 -8.84 -10.92 -4.26
N ALA A 112 -9.17 -12.13 -3.82
CA ALA A 112 -8.62 -13.36 -4.39
C ALA A 112 -9.04 -13.54 -5.86
N ARG A 113 -10.29 -13.20 -6.18
CA ARG A 113 -10.80 -13.14 -7.55
C ARG A 113 -9.97 -12.17 -8.40
N GLU A 114 -9.81 -10.94 -7.94
CA GLU A 114 -9.00 -9.93 -8.62
C GLU A 114 -7.54 -10.40 -8.81
N ALA A 115 -6.91 -10.92 -7.75
CA ALA A 115 -5.53 -11.37 -7.77
C ALA A 115 -5.27 -12.45 -8.83
N LEU A 116 -6.22 -13.36 -9.05
CA LEU A 116 -6.10 -14.40 -10.08
C LEU A 116 -6.11 -13.86 -11.52
N THR A 117 -6.61 -12.64 -11.74
CA THR A 117 -6.56 -11.98 -13.05
C THR A 117 -5.21 -11.29 -13.33
N TRP A 118 -4.36 -11.11 -12.31
CA TRP A 118 -3.12 -10.35 -12.48
C TRP A 118 -2.09 -11.13 -13.32
N PRO A 119 -1.63 -10.59 -14.46
CA PRO A 119 -0.74 -11.31 -15.37
C PRO A 119 0.62 -11.63 -14.74
N HIS A 120 1.09 -10.76 -13.86
CA HIS A 120 2.42 -10.87 -13.23
C HIS A 120 2.43 -11.64 -11.92
N LEU A 121 1.30 -12.22 -11.50
CA LEU A 121 1.23 -12.98 -10.26
C LEU A 121 2.05 -14.29 -10.38
N PRO A 122 3.08 -14.51 -9.54
CA PRO A 122 3.86 -15.75 -9.52
C PRO A 122 2.98 -16.99 -9.28
N ALA A 123 3.37 -18.13 -9.83
CA ALA A 123 2.61 -19.37 -9.75
C ALA A 123 2.27 -19.80 -8.30
N TRP A 124 3.19 -19.60 -7.36
CA TRP A 124 2.95 -19.93 -5.95
C TRP A 124 1.89 -19.02 -5.31
N GLN A 125 1.87 -17.72 -5.64
CA GLN A 125 0.84 -16.79 -5.16
C GLN A 125 -0.51 -17.08 -5.82
N ARG A 126 -0.53 -17.45 -7.11
CA ARG A 126 -1.76 -17.90 -7.77
C ARG A 126 -2.36 -19.12 -7.06
N LEU A 127 -1.51 -20.08 -6.66
CA LEU A 127 -1.95 -21.25 -5.91
C LEU A 127 -2.53 -20.88 -4.54
N GLU A 128 -1.90 -19.95 -3.81
CA GLU A 128 -2.42 -19.43 -2.53
C GLU A 128 -3.79 -18.77 -2.70
N TRP A 129 -3.96 -17.87 -3.66
CA TRP A 129 -5.25 -17.19 -3.89
C TRP A 129 -6.34 -18.13 -4.39
N ALA A 130 -6.00 -19.11 -5.22
CA ALA A 130 -6.94 -20.15 -5.60
C ALA A 130 -7.39 -21.00 -4.39
N ALA A 131 -6.44 -21.40 -3.53
CA ALA A 131 -6.75 -22.12 -2.30
C ALA A 131 -7.64 -21.30 -1.35
N ALA A 132 -7.40 -19.99 -1.24
CA ALA A 132 -8.22 -19.07 -0.46
C ALA A 132 -9.70 -19.11 -0.90
N LEU A 133 -9.95 -19.07 -2.22
CA LEU A 133 -11.29 -19.15 -2.78
C LEU A 133 -11.94 -20.53 -2.59
N MET A 134 -11.20 -21.60 -2.91
CA MET A 134 -11.72 -22.96 -2.90
C MET A 134 -12.05 -23.46 -1.48
N LEU A 135 -11.26 -23.04 -0.49
CA LEU A 135 -11.32 -23.57 0.87
C LEU A 135 -11.90 -22.58 1.89
N ASP A 136 -12.32 -21.39 1.44
CA ASP A 136 -12.82 -20.31 2.29
C ASP A 136 -11.88 -20.00 3.47
N VAL A 137 -10.60 -19.83 3.13
CA VAL A 137 -9.52 -19.52 4.06
C VAL A 137 -8.85 -18.21 3.69
N VAL A 138 -8.17 -17.60 4.65
CA VAL A 138 -7.58 -16.28 4.52
C VAL A 138 -6.06 -16.41 4.50
N PRO A 139 -5.35 -15.82 3.52
CA PRO A 139 -3.89 -15.78 3.54
C PRO A 139 -3.38 -15.15 4.84
N MET A 140 -2.30 -15.69 5.43
CA MET A 140 -1.74 -15.19 6.70
C MET A 140 -1.44 -13.69 6.70
N LYS A 141 -1.10 -13.12 5.53
CA LYS A 141 -0.79 -11.69 5.36
C LYS A 141 -2.03 -10.81 5.46
N GLU A 142 -3.18 -11.34 5.06
CA GLU A 142 -4.47 -10.64 5.02
C GLU A 142 -5.28 -10.85 6.31
N LEU A 143 -4.81 -11.68 7.25
CA LEU A 143 -5.51 -11.89 8.50
C LEU A 143 -5.69 -10.59 9.29
N PRO A 144 -6.85 -10.41 9.92
CA PRO A 144 -7.11 -9.23 10.72
C PRO A 144 -6.22 -9.24 11.98
N PRO A 145 -5.81 -8.06 12.49
CA PRO A 145 -4.91 -7.96 13.64
C PRO A 145 -5.37 -8.76 14.87
N TRP A 146 -6.66 -8.71 15.20
CA TRP A 146 -7.24 -9.44 16.33
C TRP A 146 -7.00 -10.97 16.25
N PHE A 147 -6.94 -11.53 15.05
CA PHE A 147 -6.69 -12.97 14.87
C PHE A 147 -5.23 -13.29 15.17
N LEU A 148 -4.31 -12.46 14.66
CA LEU A 148 -2.87 -12.61 14.90
C LEU A 148 -2.54 -12.48 16.40
N GLU A 149 -3.15 -11.52 17.07
CA GLU A 149 -3.02 -11.31 18.52
C GLU A 149 -3.56 -12.48 19.33
N LYS A 150 -4.77 -12.97 19.00
CA LYS A 150 -5.39 -14.12 19.66
C LYS A 150 -4.48 -15.37 19.65
N HIS A 151 -3.76 -15.57 18.56
CA HIS A 151 -2.86 -16.72 18.39
C HIS A 151 -1.39 -16.40 18.72
N ASN A 152 -1.07 -15.16 19.11
CA ASN A 152 0.29 -14.67 19.35
C ASN A 152 1.26 -15.01 18.19
N VAL A 153 0.81 -14.76 16.96
CA VAL A 153 1.59 -15.02 15.75
C VAL A 153 1.88 -13.73 15.00
N SER A 154 3.00 -13.71 14.28
CA SER A 154 3.34 -12.62 13.36
C SER A 154 2.99 -13.00 11.93
N ARG A 155 2.95 -12.02 11.01
CA ARG A 155 2.77 -12.25 9.56
C ARG A 155 3.98 -12.90 8.87
N ARG A 156 4.96 -13.40 9.62
CA ARG A 156 6.13 -14.10 9.09
C ARG A 156 5.73 -15.51 8.64
N ASP A 157 6.52 -16.07 7.72
CA ASP A 157 6.35 -17.47 7.33
C ASP A 157 6.65 -18.39 8.53
N ILE A 158 5.60 -19.03 9.03
CA ILE A 158 5.64 -20.02 10.10
C ILE A 158 5.26 -21.43 9.60
N GLY A 159 5.17 -21.62 8.28
CA GLY A 159 4.81 -22.90 7.66
C GLY A 159 3.31 -23.13 7.46
N VAL A 160 2.44 -22.20 7.86
CA VAL A 160 1.02 -22.14 7.47
C VAL A 160 0.85 -20.94 6.54
N ASP A 161 0.24 -21.14 5.38
CA ASP A 161 0.10 -20.09 4.37
C ASP A 161 -1.30 -19.45 4.44
N LEU A 162 -2.34 -20.26 4.72
CA LEU A 162 -3.72 -19.79 4.90
C LEU A 162 -4.39 -20.44 6.11
N ILE A 163 -5.38 -19.76 6.68
CA ILE A 163 -6.18 -20.25 7.81
C ILE A 163 -7.62 -19.75 7.75
N SER A 164 -8.57 -20.58 8.17
CA SER A 164 -9.97 -20.14 8.36
C SER A 164 -10.08 -19.22 9.57
N LEU A 165 -11.07 -18.30 9.57
CA LEU A 165 -11.23 -17.32 10.66
C LEU A 165 -11.67 -17.92 11.99
N ASP A 166 -12.19 -19.15 11.98
CA ASP A 166 -12.47 -19.94 13.19
C ASP A 166 -11.22 -20.71 13.70
N GLY A 167 -10.11 -20.65 12.96
CA GLY A 167 -8.86 -21.37 13.24
C GLY A 167 -8.92 -22.88 13.01
N GLN A 168 -10.06 -23.42 12.55
CA GLN A 168 -10.28 -24.88 12.45
C GLN A 168 -9.60 -25.51 11.25
N ARG A 169 -9.36 -24.75 10.18
CA ARG A 169 -8.75 -25.20 8.93
C ARG A 169 -7.45 -24.44 8.70
N ALA A 170 -6.33 -25.17 8.65
CA ALA A 170 -5.02 -24.63 8.30
C ALA A 170 -4.56 -25.22 6.96
N VAL A 171 -4.04 -24.37 6.10
CA VAL A 171 -3.64 -24.72 4.74
C VAL A 171 -2.18 -24.33 4.50
N GLN A 172 -1.42 -25.24 3.90
CA GLN A 172 -0.10 -24.95 3.36
C GLN A 172 -0.16 -25.07 1.83
N CYS A 173 0.30 -24.05 1.11
CA CYS A 173 0.42 -24.04 -0.33
C CYS A 173 1.89 -24.23 -0.74
N LYS A 174 2.17 -25.21 -1.59
CA LYS A 174 3.52 -25.45 -2.11
C LYS A 174 3.49 -25.71 -3.61
N CYS A 175 4.15 -24.82 -4.35
CA CYS A 175 4.29 -24.89 -5.80
C CYS A 175 5.78 -25.03 -6.16
N TYR A 176 6.30 -26.25 -6.11
CA TYR A 176 7.69 -26.54 -6.49
C TYR A 176 7.77 -27.27 -7.83
N ASN A 177 8.81 -26.96 -8.61
CA ASN A 177 9.24 -27.82 -9.71
C ASN A 177 10.13 -28.95 -9.17
N GLY A 178 9.60 -29.74 -8.24
CA GLY A 178 10.39 -30.73 -7.53
C GLY A 178 9.65 -31.38 -6.36
N THR A 179 10.42 -31.90 -5.43
CA THR A 179 9.91 -32.73 -4.34
C THR A 179 9.73 -31.92 -3.06
N ILE A 180 8.56 -32.03 -2.42
CA ILE A 180 8.30 -31.38 -1.13
C ILE A 180 8.95 -32.20 0.00
N PRO A 181 9.91 -31.63 0.75
CA PRO A 181 10.63 -32.35 1.78
C PRO A 181 9.75 -32.60 3.02
N SER A 182 9.88 -33.78 3.64
CA SER A 182 9.10 -34.18 4.83
C SER A 182 9.28 -33.23 6.02
N ARG A 183 10.42 -32.53 6.10
CA ARG A 183 10.67 -31.52 7.13
C ARG A 183 9.68 -30.35 7.05
N GLN A 184 9.29 -29.92 5.86
CA GLN A 184 8.33 -28.82 5.69
C GLN A 184 6.91 -29.24 6.11
N ILE A 185 6.51 -30.46 5.75
CA ILE A 185 5.20 -31.00 6.13
C ILE A 185 5.10 -31.17 7.64
N ARG A 186 6.13 -31.74 8.29
CA ARG A 186 6.17 -31.80 9.76
C ARG A 186 6.13 -30.43 10.42
N HIS A 187 6.80 -29.44 9.82
CA HIS A 187 6.76 -28.08 10.33
C HIS A 187 5.34 -27.49 10.25
N PHE A 188 4.69 -27.60 9.09
CA PHE A 188 3.31 -27.19 8.87
C PHE A 188 2.35 -27.83 9.88
N LEU A 189 2.35 -29.16 9.97
CA LEU A 189 1.43 -29.89 10.83
C LEU A 189 1.64 -29.55 12.31
N ARG A 190 2.90 -29.34 12.72
CA ARG A 190 3.21 -28.88 14.07
C ARG A 190 2.63 -27.49 14.32
N VAL A 191 2.84 -26.52 13.42
CA VAL A 191 2.31 -25.17 13.60
C VAL A 191 0.78 -25.17 13.58
N ALA A 192 0.17 -25.82 12.59
CA ALA A 192 -1.28 -25.93 12.46
C ALA A 192 -1.95 -26.50 13.72
N ARG A 193 -1.41 -27.61 14.27
CA ARG A 193 -2.03 -28.29 15.42
C ARG A 193 -1.70 -27.65 16.76
N TRP A 194 -0.48 -27.19 16.95
CA TRP A 194 -0.02 -26.74 18.26
C TRP A 194 -0.27 -25.26 18.50
N ILE A 195 -0.14 -24.43 17.46
CA ILE A 195 -0.35 -22.98 17.56
C ILE A 195 -1.82 -22.64 17.28
N PHE A 196 -2.35 -23.13 16.16
CA PHE A 196 -3.71 -22.79 15.74
C PHE A 196 -4.78 -23.74 16.25
N LYS A 197 -4.41 -24.94 16.69
CA LYS A 197 -5.34 -26.01 17.08
C LYS A 197 -6.31 -26.36 15.93
N ALA A 198 -5.82 -26.29 14.70
CA ALA A 198 -6.59 -26.63 13.52
C ALA A 198 -6.86 -28.14 13.47
N ASN A 199 -8.12 -28.50 13.34
CA ASN A 199 -8.57 -29.89 13.23
C ASN A 199 -8.46 -30.41 11.80
N ASN A 200 -8.58 -29.52 10.81
CA ASN A 200 -8.45 -29.84 9.40
C ASN A 200 -7.14 -29.21 8.86
N CYS A 201 -6.20 -30.05 8.44
CA CYS A 201 -4.92 -29.64 7.88
C CYS A 201 -4.88 -30.06 6.41
N ILE A 202 -4.69 -29.11 5.49
CA ILE A 202 -4.70 -29.37 4.05
C ILE A 202 -3.38 -28.91 3.44
N LEU A 203 -2.69 -29.81 2.73
CA LEU A 203 -1.58 -29.46 1.86
C LEU A 203 -2.12 -29.27 0.44
N VAL A 204 -2.03 -28.05 -0.08
CA VAL A 204 -2.40 -27.71 -1.46
C VAL A 204 -1.14 -27.61 -2.31
N THR A 205 -1.06 -28.39 -3.40
CA THR A 205 0.11 -28.39 -4.28
C THR A 205 -0.25 -28.24 -5.76
N SER A 206 0.71 -27.81 -6.57
CA SER A 206 0.59 -27.94 -8.03
C SER A 206 0.75 -29.40 -8.47
N ASN A 207 0.23 -29.74 -9.64
CA ASN A 207 0.49 -31.03 -10.29
C ASN A 207 1.97 -31.29 -10.64
N THR A 208 2.79 -30.24 -10.68
CA THR A 208 4.24 -30.33 -10.89
C THR A 208 5.01 -30.70 -9.63
N SER A 209 4.40 -30.55 -8.46
CA SER A 209 5.01 -30.87 -7.17
C SER A 209 4.86 -32.37 -6.87
N LYS A 210 5.94 -33.01 -6.43
CA LYS A 210 5.93 -34.42 -6.02
C LYS A 210 6.10 -34.54 -4.51
N LEU A 211 5.40 -35.49 -3.89
CA LEU A 211 5.66 -35.87 -2.50
C LEU A 211 6.68 -37.00 -2.45
N THR A 212 7.61 -36.94 -1.48
CA THR A 212 8.38 -38.14 -1.10
C THR A 212 7.45 -39.18 -0.47
N GLN A 213 7.84 -40.45 -0.48
CA GLN A 213 7.12 -41.49 0.26
C GLN A 213 6.96 -41.13 1.74
N SER A 214 8.02 -40.60 2.38
CA SER A 214 7.97 -40.15 3.78
C SER A 214 7.02 -38.96 3.98
N SER A 215 6.96 -38.04 3.01
CA SER A 215 6.02 -36.91 3.02
C SER A 215 4.56 -37.38 2.97
N SER A 216 4.26 -38.34 2.09
CA SER A 216 2.92 -38.94 1.99
C SER A 216 2.54 -39.72 3.25
N GLN A 217 3.49 -40.48 3.82
CA GLN A 217 3.28 -41.18 5.08
C GLN A 217 3.00 -40.21 6.23
N GLU A 218 3.71 -39.08 6.32
CA GLU A 218 3.48 -38.09 7.37
C GLU A 218 2.07 -37.48 7.28
N LEU A 219 1.62 -37.10 6.07
CA LEU A 219 0.26 -36.60 5.87
C LEU A 219 -0.79 -37.64 6.31
N ALA A 220 -0.62 -38.90 5.89
CA ALA A 220 -1.52 -39.99 6.24
C ALA A 220 -1.56 -40.27 7.75
N CYS A 221 -0.39 -40.40 8.39
CA CYS A 221 -0.28 -40.64 9.84
C CYS A 221 -0.91 -39.51 10.65
N GLN A 222 -0.83 -38.28 10.14
CA GLN A 222 -1.39 -37.10 10.80
C GLN A 222 -2.79 -36.79 10.28
N GLN A 223 -3.46 -37.62 9.49
CA GLN A 223 -4.83 -37.37 8.98
C GLN A 223 -4.96 -35.98 8.31
N ALA A 224 -3.95 -35.58 7.53
CA ALA A 224 -3.96 -34.35 6.77
C ALA A 224 -4.34 -34.63 5.31
N ASP A 225 -5.13 -33.75 4.74
CA ASP A 225 -5.60 -33.88 3.36
C ASP A 225 -4.56 -33.36 2.37
N LEU A 226 -4.49 -33.99 1.20
CA LEU A 226 -3.71 -33.53 0.06
C LEU A 226 -4.66 -33.11 -1.06
N GLN A 227 -4.53 -31.86 -1.50
CA GLN A 227 -5.26 -31.34 -2.64
C GLN A 227 -4.30 -30.91 -3.74
N ILE A 228 -4.46 -31.48 -4.92
CA ILE A 228 -3.64 -31.13 -6.09
C ILE A 228 -4.46 -30.21 -6.98
N VAL A 229 -3.96 -29.02 -7.24
CA VAL A 229 -4.56 -28.05 -8.17
C VAL A 229 -3.81 -28.13 -9.49
N ILE A 230 -4.54 -28.41 -10.56
CA ILE A 230 -3.99 -28.49 -11.91
C ILE A 230 -4.06 -27.09 -12.53
N GLY A 231 -3.15 -26.76 -13.45
CA GLY A 231 -3.17 -25.46 -14.15
C GLY A 231 -4.53 -25.12 -14.78
N GLN A 232 -5.24 -26.12 -15.30
CA GLN A 232 -6.60 -25.96 -15.83
C GLN A 232 -7.61 -25.51 -14.77
N ASP A 233 -7.45 -25.91 -13.51
CA ASP A 233 -8.34 -25.48 -12.43
C ASP A 233 -8.11 -24.00 -12.08
N LEU A 234 -6.84 -23.56 -12.12
CA LEU A 234 -6.50 -22.14 -11.97
C LEU A 234 -7.07 -21.29 -13.12
N GLU A 235 -6.97 -21.77 -14.35
CA GLU A 235 -7.53 -21.11 -15.54
C GLU A 235 -9.06 -21.07 -15.50
N ARG A 236 -9.71 -22.15 -15.05
CA ARG A 236 -11.16 -22.17 -14.83
C ARG A 236 -11.58 -21.19 -13.76
N LEU A 237 -10.87 -21.15 -12.62
CA LEU A 237 -11.14 -20.18 -11.57
C LEU A 237 -10.98 -18.74 -12.09
N ALA A 238 -9.91 -18.44 -12.82
CA ALA A 238 -9.71 -17.12 -13.42
C ALA A 238 -10.82 -16.77 -14.44
N THR A 239 -11.26 -17.74 -15.25
CA THR A 239 -12.33 -17.55 -16.24
C THR A 239 -13.69 -17.34 -15.58
N VAL A 240 -14.07 -18.19 -14.62
CA VAL A 240 -15.33 -18.05 -13.87
C VAL A 240 -15.37 -16.70 -13.16
N VAL A 241 -14.24 -16.27 -12.62
CA VAL A 241 -14.11 -14.94 -12.02
C VAL A 241 -14.28 -13.82 -13.03
N ALA A 242 -13.70 -13.95 -14.22
CA ALA A 242 -13.86 -12.96 -15.28
C ALA A 242 -15.32 -12.88 -15.75
N VAL A 243 -16.02 -14.01 -15.84
CA VAL A 243 -17.44 -14.08 -16.20
C VAL A 243 -18.34 -13.55 -15.09
N ASP A 244 -18.09 -13.89 -13.83
CA ASP A 244 -18.83 -13.32 -12.69
C ASP A 244 -18.60 -11.80 -12.60
N ALA A 245 -17.38 -11.33 -12.87
CA ALA A 245 -17.07 -9.90 -12.90
C ALA A 245 -17.78 -9.19 -14.07
N SER A 246 -17.88 -9.84 -15.24
CA SER A 246 -18.64 -9.28 -16.37
C SER A 246 -20.14 -9.35 -16.15
N ASP A 247 -20.69 -10.42 -15.58
CA ASP A 247 -22.13 -10.56 -15.34
C ASP A 247 -22.61 -9.67 -14.20
N VAL A 248 -21.78 -9.39 -13.20
CA VAL A 248 -22.06 -8.37 -12.18
C VAL A 248 -22.02 -6.96 -12.76
N TRP A 249 -21.32 -6.74 -13.88
CA TRP A 249 -21.23 -5.44 -14.56
C TRP A 249 -22.20 -5.29 -15.75
N ASP A 250 -22.67 -6.39 -16.35
CA ASP A 250 -23.51 -6.38 -17.57
C ASP A 250 -24.96 -6.80 -17.30
N SER A 251 -25.24 -7.42 -16.14
CA SER A 251 -26.62 -7.76 -15.74
C SER A 251 -27.35 -6.63 -14.99
N SER A 252 -26.70 -5.49 -14.72
CA SER A 252 -27.34 -4.25 -14.24
C SER A 252 -27.56 -3.25 -15.38
N SER A 253 -28.18 -3.71 -16.47
CA SER A 253 -28.91 -2.82 -17.39
C SER A 253 -30.07 -2.04 -16.73
N GLY A 254 -30.29 -2.22 -15.42
CA GLY A 254 -30.97 -1.24 -14.57
C GLY A 254 -29.99 -0.16 -14.15
N SER A 255 -29.85 0.90 -14.96
CA SER A 255 -29.15 2.16 -14.67
C SER A 255 -28.16 2.08 -13.49
N ASP A 256 -26.88 1.82 -13.75
CA ASP A 256 -25.79 1.87 -12.76
C ASP A 256 -25.70 3.27 -12.14
N ALA A 257 -26.64 3.57 -11.26
CA ALA A 257 -26.66 4.76 -10.47
C ALA A 257 -25.48 4.60 -9.52
N LEU A 258 -24.44 5.38 -9.80
CA LEU A 258 -23.30 5.52 -8.90
C LEU A 258 -23.83 5.72 -7.46
N PRO A 259 -23.17 5.12 -6.46
CA PRO A 259 -23.64 5.21 -5.09
C PRO A 259 -23.85 6.68 -4.68
N PRO A 260 -24.83 6.95 -3.80
CA PRO A 260 -25.13 8.30 -3.38
C PRO A 260 -23.88 8.94 -2.75
N LEU A 261 -23.71 10.23 -3.01
CA LEU A 261 -22.59 10.99 -2.47
C LEU A 261 -22.64 11.04 -0.95
N TRP A 262 -21.48 10.96 -0.32
CA TRP A 262 -21.36 11.19 1.12
C TRP A 262 -21.58 12.66 1.47
N PRO A 263 -22.01 12.98 2.71
CA PRO A 263 -22.21 14.36 3.14
C PRO A 263 -21.00 15.27 2.88
N CYS A 264 -19.79 14.82 3.19
CA CYS A 264 -18.56 15.58 2.96
C CYS A 264 -18.27 15.86 1.47
N GLN A 265 -18.69 14.97 0.58
CA GLN A 265 -18.56 15.16 -0.88
C GLN A 265 -19.56 16.21 -1.36
N VAL A 266 -20.80 16.17 -0.87
CA VAL A 266 -21.84 17.16 -1.17
C VAL A 266 -21.41 18.55 -0.68
N GLU A 267 -20.86 18.65 0.53
CA GLU A 267 -20.34 19.91 1.07
C GLU A 267 -19.16 20.44 0.24
N CYS A 268 -18.23 19.56 -0.16
CA CYS A 268 -17.13 19.94 -1.04
C CYS A 268 -17.64 20.48 -2.39
N LEU A 269 -18.63 19.83 -3.01
CA LEU A 269 -19.22 20.29 -4.27
C LEU A 269 -19.88 21.66 -4.14
N LYS A 270 -20.65 21.88 -3.06
CA LYS A 270 -21.23 23.19 -2.75
C LYS A 270 -20.16 24.26 -2.52
N ALA A 271 -19.08 23.91 -1.82
CA ALA A 271 -17.95 24.82 -1.62
C ALA A 271 -17.29 25.19 -2.95
N CYS A 272 -17.09 24.21 -3.85
CA CYS A 272 -16.56 24.45 -5.19
C CYS A 272 -17.47 25.36 -6.05
N GLN A 273 -18.79 25.20 -5.95
CA GLN A 273 -19.75 26.12 -6.59
C GLN A 273 -19.60 27.55 -6.08
N ASN A 274 -19.25 27.72 -4.80
CA ASN A 274 -18.96 29.02 -4.17
C ASN A 274 -17.53 29.54 -4.40
N GLY A 275 -16.78 28.94 -5.33
CA GLY A 275 -15.47 29.46 -5.73
C GLY A 275 -14.26 28.82 -5.04
N VAL A 276 -14.44 27.82 -4.17
CA VAL A 276 -13.33 27.07 -3.54
C VAL A 276 -12.51 26.33 -4.60
N ARG A 277 -11.18 26.49 -4.56
CA ARG A 277 -10.26 25.88 -5.54
C ARG A 277 -9.10 25.11 -4.92
N VAL A 278 -8.76 25.34 -3.65
CA VAL A 278 -7.77 24.54 -2.91
C VAL A 278 -8.49 23.64 -1.92
N ILE A 279 -8.55 22.35 -2.22
CA ILE A 279 -9.37 21.36 -1.51
C ILE A 279 -8.46 20.37 -0.79
N GLU A 280 -8.53 20.34 0.54
CA GLU A 280 -7.96 19.27 1.36
C GLU A 280 -9.05 18.28 1.78
N MET A 281 -8.89 17.02 1.41
CA MET A 281 -9.79 15.94 1.81
C MET A 281 -8.98 14.70 2.17
N ALA A 282 -9.37 14.03 3.26
CA ALA A 282 -8.77 12.79 3.71
C ALA A 282 -8.59 11.75 2.57
N CYS A 283 -7.57 10.90 2.68
CA CYS A 283 -7.46 9.75 1.79
C CYS A 283 -8.69 8.85 1.97
N SER A 284 -9.14 8.24 0.87
CA SER A 284 -10.31 7.35 0.85
C SER A 284 -11.68 8.01 1.12
N SER A 285 -11.76 9.32 1.35
CA SER A 285 -13.05 10.04 1.48
C SER A 285 -13.75 10.33 0.14
N GLY A 286 -13.23 9.80 -0.97
CA GLY A 286 -13.78 9.95 -2.32
C GLY A 286 -13.46 11.26 -3.03
N LYS A 287 -12.22 11.76 -2.93
CA LYS A 287 -11.73 12.91 -3.74
C LYS A 287 -12.01 12.74 -5.24
N THR A 288 -11.67 11.58 -5.78
CA THR A 288 -11.86 11.28 -7.20
C THR A 288 -13.34 11.32 -7.61
N ARG A 289 -14.24 10.93 -6.69
CA ARG A 289 -15.70 11.02 -6.90
C ARG A 289 -16.15 12.48 -7.02
N VAL A 290 -15.63 13.37 -6.18
CA VAL A 290 -15.90 14.81 -6.27
C VAL A 290 -15.40 15.40 -7.60
N MET A 291 -14.19 15.04 -8.03
CA MET A 291 -13.66 15.48 -9.34
C MET A 291 -14.55 15.02 -10.50
N TYR A 292 -15.08 13.79 -10.43
CA TYR A 292 -15.99 13.25 -11.44
C TYR A 292 -17.28 14.07 -11.52
N GLU A 293 -17.91 14.35 -10.39
CA GLU A 293 -19.14 15.17 -10.33
C GLU A 293 -18.92 16.60 -10.82
N LEU A 294 -17.77 17.22 -10.49
CA LEU A 294 -17.41 18.52 -11.05
C LEU A 294 -17.24 18.45 -12.57
N SER A 295 -16.70 17.34 -13.08
CA SER A 295 -16.47 17.16 -14.51
C SER A 295 -17.77 17.08 -15.31
N LEU A 296 -18.81 16.46 -14.74
CA LEU A 296 -20.15 16.41 -15.34
C LEU A 296 -20.81 17.79 -15.42
N ALA A 297 -20.47 18.70 -14.51
CA ALA A 297 -20.99 20.07 -14.50
C ALA A 297 -20.15 21.07 -15.32
N ALA A 298 -19.02 20.63 -15.88
CA ALA A 298 -18.15 21.47 -16.67
C ALA A 298 -18.78 21.78 -18.05
N SER A 299 -18.68 23.03 -18.50
CA SER A 299 -19.24 23.48 -19.78
C SER A 299 -18.29 23.29 -20.98
N GLY A 300 -17.07 22.77 -20.75
CA GLY A 300 -16.02 22.66 -21.75
C GLY A 300 -15.12 21.45 -21.51
N LYS A 301 -13.93 21.47 -22.12
CA LYS A 301 -12.97 20.37 -21.97
C LYS A 301 -12.42 20.35 -20.55
N VAL A 302 -12.35 19.14 -19.97
CA VAL A 302 -11.82 18.90 -18.63
C VAL A 302 -10.46 18.21 -18.71
N LEU A 303 -9.53 18.57 -17.84
CA LEU A 303 -8.26 17.88 -17.66
C LEU A 303 -8.10 17.41 -16.22
N VAL A 304 -7.84 16.12 -16.04
CA VAL A 304 -7.42 15.55 -14.77
C VAL A 304 -5.91 15.29 -14.83
N LEU A 305 -5.16 15.85 -13.89
CA LEU A 305 -3.73 15.62 -13.74
C LEU A 305 -3.46 14.68 -12.57
N VAL A 306 -2.70 13.63 -12.84
CA VAL A 306 -2.27 12.63 -11.84
C VAL A 306 -0.76 12.45 -11.84
N PRO A 307 -0.12 12.15 -10.70
CA PRO A 307 1.33 12.06 -10.64
C PRO A 307 1.90 10.75 -11.22
N SER A 308 1.10 9.68 -11.34
CA SER A 308 1.61 8.36 -11.74
C SER A 308 0.69 7.59 -12.70
N HIS A 309 1.27 6.60 -13.38
CA HIS A 309 0.54 5.73 -14.31
C HIS A 309 -0.50 4.83 -13.61
N VAL A 310 -0.22 4.42 -12.36
CA VAL A 310 -1.15 3.62 -11.56
C VAL A 310 -2.42 4.42 -11.30
N LEU A 311 -2.26 5.69 -10.91
CA LEU A 311 -3.38 6.60 -10.71
C LEU A 311 -4.11 6.90 -12.01
N LEU A 312 -3.41 7.03 -13.14
CA LEU A 312 -4.05 7.17 -14.45
C LEU A 312 -4.99 5.99 -14.73
N GLY A 313 -4.55 4.75 -14.47
CA GLY A 313 -5.40 3.56 -14.61
C GLY A 313 -6.62 3.59 -13.68
N GLN A 314 -6.42 3.95 -12.40
CA GLN A 314 -7.51 4.07 -11.42
C GLN A 314 -8.55 5.13 -11.83
N PHE A 315 -8.09 6.30 -12.28
CA PHE A 315 -8.97 7.36 -12.76
C PHE A 315 -9.69 6.95 -14.05
N SER A 316 -9.04 6.24 -14.96
CA SER A 316 -9.65 5.82 -16.22
C SER A 316 -10.88 4.93 -16.02
N ASN A 317 -10.91 4.13 -14.95
CA ASN A 317 -12.08 3.35 -14.58
C ASN A 317 -13.26 4.21 -14.12
N ILE A 318 -12.99 5.36 -13.50
CA ILE A 318 -14.02 6.30 -13.02
C ILE A 318 -14.44 7.26 -14.13
N PHE A 319 -13.54 7.57 -15.06
CA PHE A 319 -13.77 8.46 -16.20
C PHE A 319 -13.61 7.67 -17.53
N PRO A 320 -14.50 6.70 -17.81
CA PRO A 320 -14.33 5.80 -18.96
C PRO A 320 -14.36 6.51 -20.32
N HIS A 321 -14.92 7.73 -20.38
CA HIS A 321 -15.00 8.53 -21.61
C HIS A 321 -13.85 9.52 -21.78
N PHE A 322 -12.90 9.59 -20.83
CA PHE A 322 -11.80 10.54 -20.90
C PHE A 322 -10.63 9.93 -21.68
N CYS A 323 -10.01 10.74 -22.54
CA CYS A 323 -8.80 10.34 -23.25
C CYS A 323 -7.61 10.26 -22.29
N GLN A 324 -6.93 9.13 -22.27
CA GLN A 324 -5.72 8.92 -21.46
C GLN A 324 -4.49 9.48 -22.18
N VAL A 325 -3.61 10.16 -21.44
CA VAL A 325 -2.40 10.80 -22.00
C VAL A 325 -1.18 10.48 -21.13
N GLY A 326 -0.18 9.86 -21.75
CA GLY A 326 1.07 9.41 -21.13
C GLY A 326 1.28 7.90 -21.20
N MET A 327 2.48 7.45 -20.81
CA MET A 327 2.79 6.04 -20.50
C MET A 327 2.39 5.00 -21.57
N GLY A 328 2.47 5.38 -22.85
CA GLY A 328 2.13 4.51 -23.98
C GLY A 328 0.84 4.89 -24.72
N HIS A 329 0.01 5.77 -24.14
CA HIS A 329 -1.25 6.24 -24.75
C HIS A 329 -1.06 7.41 -25.73
N ASN A 330 0.17 7.91 -25.91
CA ASN A 330 0.44 9.17 -26.65
C ASN A 330 0.17 9.10 -28.16
N ASN A 331 0.19 7.90 -28.75
CA ASN A 331 0.01 7.76 -30.21
C ASN A 331 -1.46 7.80 -30.64
N GLY A 332 -2.40 7.72 -29.70
CA GLY A 332 -3.84 7.65 -29.95
C GLY A 332 -4.63 8.70 -29.17
N ILE A 333 -4.05 9.89 -28.96
CA ILE A 333 -4.74 10.98 -28.25
C ILE A 333 -5.94 11.41 -29.08
N ASP A 334 -7.14 11.19 -28.56
CA ASP A 334 -8.38 11.72 -29.13
C ASP A 334 -8.51 13.21 -28.78
N TRP A 335 -8.07 14.06 -29.70
CA TRP A 335 -8.13 15.52 -29.56
C TRP A 335 -9.55 16.07 -29.48
N ASN A 336 -10.56 15.29 -29.87
CA ASN A 336 -11.97 15.68 -29.82
C ASN A 336 -12.66 15.23 -28.53
N ALA A 337 -11.97 14.49 -27.65
CA ALA A 337 -12.50 14.08 -26.37
C ALA A 337 -12.97 15.28 -25.53
N SER A 338 -14.07 15.09 -24.80
CA SER A 338 -14.60 16.08 -23.86
C SER A 338 -13.76 16.17 -22.57
N GLY A 339 -12.96 15.15 -22.27
CA GLY A 339 -12.12 15.10 -21.08
C GLY A 339 -10.83 14.34 -21.31
N PHE A 340 -9.82 14.67 -20.51
CA PHE A 340 -8.49 14.07 -20.58
C PHE A 340 -8.01 13.69 -19.17
N ILE A 341 -7.31 12.55 -19.06
CA ILE A 341 -6.54 12.19 -17.86
C ILE A 341 -5.08 12.11 -18.28
N ALA A 342 -4.23 12.97 -17.73
CA ALA A 342 -2.82 13.03 -18.09
C ALA A 342 -1.92 12.80 -16.87
N VAL A 343 -0.88 11.98 -17.03
CA VAL A 343 0.22 11.97 -16.06
C VAL A 343 1.01 13.27 -16.16
N TYR A 344 1.53 13.75 -15.03
CA TYR A 344 2.27 15.02 -14.95
C TYR A 344 3.38 15.16 -16.01
N ASN A 345 4.15 14.09 -16.25
CA ASN A 345 5.27 14.12 -17.20
C ASN A 345 4.84 14.21 -18.67
N SER A 346 3.56 14.01 -18.99
CA SER A 346 3.02 14.02 -20.35
C SER A 346 2.03 15.17 -20.60
N VAL A 347 1.78 16.02 -19.60
CA VAL A 347 0.84 17.14 -19.73
C VAL A 347 1.22 18.13 -20.84
N HIS A 348 2.51 18.28 -21.12
CA HIS A 348 3.02 19.19 -22.15
C HIS A 348 2.50 18.86 -23.55
N LEU A 349 2.07 17.61 -23.79
CA LEU A 349 1.43 17.21 -25.05
C LEU A 349 0.07 17.89 -25.26
N LEU A 350 -0.55 18.36 -24.17
CA LEU A 350 -1.84 19.04 -24.18
C LEU A 350 -1.72 20.57 -24.10
N ALA A 351 -0.51 21.13 -24.24
CA ALA A 351 -0.26 22.56 -24.04
C ALA A 351 -1.07 23.49 -24.98
N ASN A 352 -1.49 22.99 -26.15
CA ASN A 352 -2.27 23.74 -27.14
C ASN A 352 -3.79 23.50 -27.02
N VAL A 353 -4.25 22.77 -26.00
CA VAL A 353 -5.67 22.53 -25.74
C VAL A 353 -6.13 23.51 -24.66
N SER A 354 -7.24 24.21 -24.90
CA SER A 354 -7.91 25.02 -23.88
C SER A 354 -8.87 24.18 -23.05
N PHE A 355 -8.81 24.34 -21.74
CA PHE A 355 -9.65 23.62 -20.79
C PHE A 355 -10.52 24.60 -20.01
N SER A 356 -11.79 24.26 -19.78
CA SER A 356 -12.61 25.04 -18.84
C SER A 356 -12.18 24.74 -17.41
N ASP A 357 -11.84 23.48 -17.13
CA ASP A 357 -11.55 23.00 -15.79
C ASP A 357 -10.34 22.06 -15.80
N VAL A 358 -9.40 22.31 -14.88
CA VAL A 358 -8.27 21.42 -14.58
C VAL A 358 -8.39 20.94 -13.14
N TYR A 359 -8.37 19.63 -12.94
CA TYR A 359 -8.35 18.99 -11.62
C TYR A 359 -6.97 18.38 -11.39
N VAL A 360 -6.30 18.83 -10.34
CA VAL A 360 -4.95 18.38 -9.99
C VAL A 360 -5.05 17.48 -8.77
N ASP A 361 -4.77 16.19 -8.96
CA ASP A 361 -4.68 15.23 -7.86
C ASP A 361 -3.27 15.24 -7.24
N GLU A 362 -3.16 14.96 -5.95
CA GLU A 362 -1.90 15.08 -5.20
C GLU A 362 -1.23 16.47 -5.39
N ALA A 363 -2.04 17.52 -5.33
CA ALA A 363 -1.62 18.91 -5.57
C ALA A 363 -0.70 19.51 -4.49
N HIS A 364 -0.21 18.69 -3.56
CA HIS A 364 0.92 19.02 -2.70
C HIS A 364 2.27 18.98 -3.45
N HIS A 365 2.30 18.35 -4.63
CA HIS A 365 3.39 18.46 -5.60
C HIS A 365 3.31 19.76 -6.40
N PRO A 366 4.46 20.32 -6.84
CA PRO A 366 4.47 21.44 -7.77
C PRO A 366 3.73 21.10 -9.07
N LEU A 367 3.07 22.09 -9.66
CA LEU A 367 2.45 21.90 -10.97
C LEU A 367 3.51 21.54 -12.02
N PRO A 368 3.22 20.57 -12.91
CA PRO A 368 4.13 20.21 -13.98
C PRO A 368 4.36 21.38 -14.96
N GLN A 369 5.58 21.48 -15.48
CA GLN A 369 5.89 22.46 -16.54
C GLN A 369 5.08 22.15 -17.80
N GLY A 370 4.59 23.19 -18.47
CA GLY A 370 3.75 23.03 -19.66
C GLY A 370 2.31 22.60 -19.35
N CYS A 371 1.86 22.73 -18.09
CA CYS A 371 0.45 22.62 -17.76
C CYS A 371 -0.36 23.63 -18.61
N PRO A 372 -1.41 23.19 -19.32
CA PRO A 372 -2.21 24.08 -20.16
C PRO A 372 -2.94 25.14 -19.32
N GLN A 373 -3.29 26.24 -19.98
CA GLN A 373 -4.13 27.27 -19.40
C GLN A 373 -5.56 26.75 -19.24
N ALA A 374 -6.22 27.16 -18.17
CA ALA A 374 -7.61 26.83 -17.91
C ALA A 374 -8.33 27.95 -17.18
N ASP A 375 -9.64 28.05 -17.39
CA ASP A 375 -10.48 29.07 -16.72
C ASP A 375 -10.53 28.82 -15.21
N ARG A 376 -10.58 27.54 -14.82
CA ARG A 376 -10.65 27.11 -13.42
C ARG A 376 -9.66 25.98 -13.17
N MET A 377 -8.93 26.07 -12.07
CA MET A 377 -8.02 25.02 -11.61
C MET A 377 -8.35 24.64 -10.17
N TYR A 378 -8.65 23.37 -9.94
CA TYR A 378 -8.95 22.80 -8.63
C TYR A 378 -7.79 21.93 -8.19
N ARG A 379 -7.33 22.14 -6.97
CA ARG A 379 -6.15 21.48 -6.41
C ARG A 379 -6.59 20.60 -5.25
N PHE A 380 -6.60 19.30 -5.48
CA PHE A 380 -6.99 18.30 -4.48
C PHE A 380 -5.74 17.66 -3.87
N SER A 381 -5.72 17.54 -2.55
CA SER A 381 -4.69 16.78 -1.83
C SER A 381 -5.26 16.30 -0.50
N ALA A 382 -4.65 15.27 0.09
CA ALA A 382 -4.88 14.97 1.51
C ALA A 382 -3.96 15.77 2.45
N THR A 383 -2.88 16.34 1.90
CA THR A 383 -1.77 16.91 2.66
C THR A 383 -1.31 18.20 1.99
N HIS A 384 -2.16 19.22 1.94
CA HIS A 384 -1.81 20.46 1.24
C HIS A 384 -0.67 21.20 1.94
N ARG A 385 0.22 21.80 1.13
CA ARG A 385 1.22 22.76 1.64
C ARG A 385 0.66 24.19 1.73
N LEU A 386 -0.38 24.46 0.96
CA LEU A 386 -1.11 25.73 0.97
C LEU A 386 -2.21 25.68 2.03
N GLN A 387 -2.69 26.84 2.46
CA GLN A 387 -3.91 26.90 3.26
C GLN A 387 -5.10 26.47 2.37
N PRO A 388 -5.83 25.40 2.73
CA PRO A 388 -6.96 24.96 1.94
C PRO A 388 -8.18 25.86 2.16
N ASP A 389 -8.93 26.11 1.09
CA ASP A 389 -10.21 26.84 1.12
C ASP A 389 -11.33 25.95 1.68
N PHE A 390 -11.23 24.63 1.45
CA PHE A 390 -12.11 23.60 2.01
C PHE A 390 -11.27 22.50 2.63
N LYS A 391 -11.61 22.09 3.86
CA LYS A 391 -10.84 21.11 4.61
C LYS A 391 -11.75 20.04 5.22
N TYR A 392 -11.53 18.79 4.83
CA TYR A 392 -12.12 17.60 5.43
C TYR A 392 -11.00 16.68 5.90
N THR A 393 -10.71 16.70 7.20
CA THR A 393 -9.51 16.08 7.79
C THR A 393 -9.67 14.57 7.96
N MET A 394 -8.55 13.86 8.17
CA MET A 394 -8.59 12.43 8.52
C MET A 394 -9.38 12.19 9.82
N SER A 395 -9.17 13.02 10.84
CA SER A 395 -9.91 12.92 12.12
C SER A 395 -11.41 13.08 11.92
N GLN A 396 -11.85 14.08 11.14
CA GLN A 396 -13.27 14.25 10.82
C GLN A 396 -13.81 13.04 10.05
N ALA A 397 -13.04 12.52 9.08
CA ALA A 397 -13.45 11.34 8.32
C ALA A 397 -13.61 10.08 9.17
N ILE A 398 -12.82 9.94 10.24
CA ILE A 398 -12.94 8.85 11.23
C ILE A 398 -14.17 9.08 12.10
N GLU A 399 -14.37 10.29 12.62
CA GLU A 399 -15.54 10.66 13.45
C GLU A 399 -16.87 10.45 12.70
N ASP A 400 -16.89 10.79 11.42
CA ASP A 400 -18.06 10.63 10.54
C ASP A 400 -18.26 9.17 10.08
N GLY A 401 -17.37 8.25 10.45
CA GLY A 401 -17.43 6.84 10.06
C GLY A 401 -17.18 6.58 8.57
N VAL A 402 -16.60 7.55 7.86
CA VAL A 402 -16.25 7.45 6.44
C VAL A 402 -14.94 6.66 6.25
N VAL A 403 -14.00 6.82 7.18
CA VAL A 403 -12.71 6.13 7.19
C VAL A 403 -12.57 5.39 8.51
N CYS A 404 -12.03 4.17 8.49
CA CYS A 404 -11.72 3.46 9.72
C CYS A 404 -10.55 4.13 10.45
N ASP A 405 -10.62 4.17 11.78
CA ASP A 405 -9.48 4.57 12.60
C ASP A 405 -8.29 3.61 12.38
N TYR A 406 -7.08 4.08 12.66
CA TYR A 406 -5.85 3.34 12.43
C TYR A 406 -5.00 3.22 13.69
N ASP A 407 -4.53 2.00 13.95
CA ASP A 407 -3.57 1.71 15.02
C ASP A 407 -2.15 1.70 14.46
N ILE A 408 -1.28 2.58 14.97
CA ILE A 408 0.15 2.55 14.66
C ILE A 408 0.84 1.57 15.62
N VAL A 409 1.19 0.39 15.12
CA VAL A 409 1.96 -0.59 15.88
C VAL A 409 3.46 -0.43 15.59
N ILE A 410 4.21 0.03 16.60
CA ILE A 410 5.67 0.14 16.52
C ILE A 410 6.28 -1.08 17.23
N PRO A 411 6.78 -2.09 16.49
CA PRO A 411 7.40 -3.25 17.13
C PRO A 411 8.72 -2.84 17.79
N ILE A 412 8.80 -2.96 19.12
CA ILE A 412 10.05 -2.78 19.85
C ILE A 412 10.86 -4.08 19.73
N VAL A 413 11.93 -4.03 18.96
CA VAL A 413 12.92 -5.11 18.91
C VAL A 413 13.99 -4.78 19.95
N THR A 414 13.91 -5.41 21.11
CA THR A 414 15.04 -5.42 22.05
C THR A 414 16.07 -6.45 21.58
N GLU A 415 17.37 -6.14 21.64
CA GLU A 415 18.43 -7.15 21.52
C GLU A 415 18.14 -8.25 22.55
N GLY A 416 17.69 -9.40 22.06
CA GLY A 416 17.37 -10.54 22.91
C GLY A 416 18.58 -10.94 23.73
N ARG A 417 18.38 -11.11 25.04
CA ARG A 417 19.25 -11.94 25.88
C ARG A 417 19.06 -13.40 25.54
#